data_AF-A3KA17-F1
#
_entry.id   AF-A3KA17-F1
#
_cell.length_a   1.000
_cell.length_b   1.000
_cell.length_c   1.000
_cell.angle_alpha   90.00
_cell.angle_beta   90.00
_cell.angle_gamma   90.00
#
_symmetry.space_group_name_H-M   'P 1'
#
loop_
_entity.id
_entity.type
_entity.pdbx_description
1 polymer ?
#
loop_
_entity_poly.entity_id
_entity_poly.type
_entity_poly.pdbx_seq_one_letter_code
_entity_poly.pdbx_strand_id
1 'polypeptide(L)' 'MKITTILTAAALALVPALGSACQWHEKQAMTCAEGSAYDSDSHSCKVVTG' A
#
# COMPACT_ATOMS: atom_id res chain seq x y z
N MET A 1 4.32 23.06 10.25
CA MET A 1 3.14 22.70 9.42
C MET A 1 3.54 22.03 8.11
N LYS A 2 4.18 22.72 7.13
CA LYS A 2 4.57 22.11 5.84
C LYS A 2 5.65 21.01 5.94
N ILE A 3 6.72 21.27 6.70
CA ILE A 3 7.84 20.33 6.81
C ILE A 3 7.40 19.07 7.58
N THR A 4 6.58 19.27 8.61
CA THR A 4 6.04 18.19 9.44
C THR A 4 5.08 17.28 8.66
N THR A 5 4.28 17.82 7.72
CA THR A 5 3.39 17.03 6.85
C THR A 5 4.17 16.23 5.81
N ILE A 6 5.21 16.80 5.23
CA ILE A 6 6.06 16.08 4.27
C ILE A 6 6.78 14.92 4.96
N LEU A 7 7.31 15.14 6.18
CA LEU A 7 7.93 14.06 6.95
C LEU A 7 6.95 12.94 7.31
N THR A 8 5.72 13.28 7.69
CA THR A 8 4.70 12.25 8.01
C THR A 8 4.29 11.48 6.77
N ALA A 9 4.05 12.15 5.64
CA ALA A 9 3.74 11.47 4.37
C ALA A 9 4.86 10.52 3.93
N ALA A 10 6.13 10.94 4.05
CA ALA A 10 7.28 10.10 3.76
C ALA A 10 7.38 8.88 4.70
N ALA A 11 7.06 9.06 5.99
CA ALA A 11 7.02 7.96 6.94
C ALA A 11 5.88 6.97 6.63
N LEU A 12 4.69 7.46 6.26
CA LEU A 12 3.56 6.60 5.90
C LEU A 12 3.79 5.84 4.58
N ALA A 13 4.55 6.39 3.64
CA ALA A 13 4.88 5.72 2.39
C ALA A 13 5.74 4.45 2.58
N LEU A 14 6.42 4.29 3.72
CA LEU A 14 7.23 3.12 4.05
C LEU A 14 6.43 1.99 4.72
N VAL A 15 5.22 2.27 5.20
CA VAL A 15 4.36 1.32 5.91
C VAL A 15 3.99 0.09 5.05
N PRO A 16 3.71 0.20 3.74
CA PRO A 16 3.42 -0.97 2.90
C PRO A 16 4.61 -1.94 2.78
N ALA A 17 5.86 -1.45 2.86
CA ALA A 17 7.06 -2.28 2.81
C ALA A 17 7.28 -3.09 4.11
N LEU A 18 6.62 -2.70 5.19
CA LEU A 18 6.63 -3.39 6.48
C LEU A 18 5.44 -4.36 6.63
N GLY A 19 4.62 -4.53 5.58
CA GLY A 19 3.51 -5.47 5.57
C GLY A 19 4.01 -6.90 5.70
N SER A 20 4.08 -7.41 6.93
CA SER A 20 4.24 -8.83 7.19
C SER A 20 2.96 -9.52 6.75
N ALA A 21 2.96 -10.00 5.51
CA ALA A 21 2.11 -11.08 5.04
C ALA A 21 2.01 -12.13 6.17
N CYS A 22 0.82 -12.34 6.73
CA CYS A 22 0.58 -13.29 7.82
C CYS A 22 1.04 -14.71 7.41
N GLN A 23 2.31 -15.05 7.70
CA GLN A 23 3.03 -16.22 7.16
C GLN A 23 2.35 -17.58 7.44
N TRP A 24 1.40 -17.62 8.38
CA TRP A 24 0.71 -18.83 8.82
C TRP A 24 -0.70 -19.01 8.22
N HIS A 25 -1.12 -18.17 7.27
CA HIS A 25 -2.41 -18.32 6.58
C HIS A 25 -2.23 -18.25 5.06
N GLU A 26 -2.80 -19.23 4.37
CA GLU A 26 -2.78 -19.41 2.89
C GLU A 26 -3.42 -18.24 2.13
N LYS A 27 -4.33 -17.50 2.79
CA LYS A 27 -5.10 -16.41 2.18
C LYS A 27 -4.92 -15.15 2.99
N GLN A 28 -4.44 -14.10 2.33
CA GLN A 28 -4.23 -12.79 2.93
C GLN A 28 -4.97 -11.77 2.08
N ALA A 29 -5.95 -11.10 2.70
CA ALA A 29 -6.58 -9.94 2.08
C ALA A 29 -5.65 -8.75 2.26
N MET A 30 -4.99 -8.33 1.18
CA MET A 30 -4.21 -7.09 1.17
C MET A 30 -5.06 -5.97 0.57
N THR A 31 -5.19 -4.86 1.28
CA THR A 31 -5.78 -3.65 0.71
C THR A 31 -4.71 -2.92 -0.10
N CYS A 32 -5.07 -2.48 -1.31
CA CYS A 32 -4.23 -1.56 -2.06
C CYS A 32 -4.24 -0.17 -1.42
N ALA A 33 -3.20 0.62 -1.70
CA ALA A 33 -3.16 2.02 -1.29
C ALA A 33 -4.36 2.80 -1.85
N GLU A 34 -4.76 3.88 -1.17
CA GLU A 34 -5.81 4.78 -1.67
C GLU A 34 -5.49 5.26 -3.10
N GLY A 35 -6.51 5.25 -3.97
CA GLY A 35 -6.33 5.56 -5.40
C GLY A 35 -5.66 4.46 -6.23
N SER A 36 -5.45 3.27 -5.67
CA SER A 36 -4.97 2.09 -6.39
C SER A 36 -5.96 0.93 -6.29
N ALA A 37 -6.05 0.12 -7.35
CA ALA A 37 -6.84 -1.11 -7.37
C ALA A 37 -5.95 -2.31 -7.72
N TYR A 38 -6.33 -3.49 -7.24
CA TYR A 38 -5.63 -4.73 -7.55
C TYR A 38 -5.89 -5.11 -9.01
N ASP A 39 -4.81 -5.23 -9.78
CA ASP A 39 -4.80 -5.73 -11.14
C ASP A 39 -4.42 -7.22 -11.12
N SER A 40 -5.38 -8.09 -11.46
CA SER A 40 -5.15 -9.54 -11.43
C SER A 40 -4.20 -10.01 -12.52
N ASP A 41 -4.09 -9.27 -13.63
CA ASP A 41 -3.23 -9.63 -14.76
C ASP A 41 -1.75 -9.43 -14.41
N SER A 42 -1.41 -8.33 -13.74
CA SER A 42 -0.05 -8.00 -13.30
C SER A 42 0.23 -8.40 -11.85
N HIS A 43 -0.73 -9.04 -11.18
CA HIS A 43 -0.69 -9.40 -9.75
C HIS A 43 -0.21 -8.28 -8.82
N SER A 44 -0.59 -7.03 -9.11
CA SER A 44 -0.09 -5.84 -8.40
C SER A 44 -1.15 -4.77 -8.25
N CYS A 45 -1.00 -3.93 -7.22
CA CYS A 45 -1.84 -2.74 -7.06
C CYS A 45 -1.39 -1.67 -8.07
N LYS A 46 -2.26 -1.32 -9.02
CA LYS A 46 -2.04 -0.23 -9.98
C LYS A 46 -2.83 0.99 -9.58
N VAL A 47 -2.26 2.18 -9.80
CA VAL A 47 -2.97 3.44 -9.65
C VAL A 47 -4.13 3.48 -10.64
N VAL A 48 -5.34 3.67 -10.14
CA VAL A 48 -6.52 3.89 -10.98
C VAL A 48 -6.67 5.39 -11.17
N THR A 49 -6.68 5.84 -12.42
CA THR A 49 -6.98 7.24 -12.73
C THR A 49 -8.49 7.33 -12.99
N GLY A 50 -9.19 8.12 -12.17
CA GLY A 50 -10.62 8.44 -12.35
C GLY A 50 -10.80 9.73 -13.15
#